data_AF-A0A432T608-F1
#
_entry.id   AF-A0A432T608-F1
#
_cell.length_a   1.000
_cell.length_b   1.000
_cell.length_c   1.000
_cell.angle_alpha   90.00
_cell.angle_beta   90.00
_cell.angle_gamma   90.00
#
_symmetry.space_group_name_H-M   'P 1'
#
loop_
_entity.id
_entity.type
_entity.pdbx_description
1 polymer ?
#
loop_
_entity_poly.entity_id
_entity_poly.type
_entity_poly.pdbx_seq_one_letter_code
_entity_poly.pdbx_strand_id
1 'polypeptide(L)' 'MKKYKKLLLKPTSTIKEALNIIDSGAMQIALVVDENEKLLGTLTDGDIRRGLLNNLTLDESIETIIFKTPTVCTIED' A
#
# COMPACT_ATOMS: atom_id res chain seq x y z
N MET A 1 9.42 -3.13 -19.46
CA MET A 1 8.34 -2.53 -18.65
C MET A 1 7.99 -3.50 -17.51
N LYS A 2 8.49 -3.28 -16.28
CA LYS A 2 8.19 -4.06 -15.04
C LYS A 2 8.47 -3.20 -13.78
N LYS A 3 8.08 -1.92 -13.77
CA LYS A 3 8.40 -1.00 -12.66
C LYS A 3 7.36 -1.05 -11.52
N TYR A 4 6.14 -1.56 -11.77
CA TYR A 4 5.06 -1.55 -10.78
C TYR A 4 5.19 -2.63 -9.69
N LYS A 5 5.88 -3.75 -9.95
CA LYS A 5 6.04 -4.82 -8.95
C LYS A 5 6.75 -4.36 -7.68
N LYS A 6 7.55 -3.28 -7.76
CA LYS A 6 8.20 -2.63 -6.61
C LYS A 6 7.23 -1.82 -5.74
N LEU A 7 6.00 -1.61 -6.20
CA LEU A 7 4.95 -0.89 -5.49
C LEU A 7 4.00 -1.84 -4.75
N LEU A 8 4.18 -3.16 -4.89
CA LEU A 8 3.26 -4.15 -4.33
C LEU A 8 3.62 -4.47 -2.87
N LEU A 9 2.60 -4.49 -2.02
CA LEU A 9 2.65 -4.95 -0.63
C LEU A 9 1.64 -6.07 -0.42
N LYS A 10 1.91 -6.90 0.58
CA LYS A 10 0.90 -7.83 1.12
C LYS A 10 0.21 -7.17 2.32
N PRO A 11 -1.02 -7.57 2.69
CA PRO A 11 -1.66 -7.06 3.90
C PRO A 11 -0.81 -7.23 5.16
N THR A 12 0.02 -8.27 5.20
CA THR A 12 0.94 -8.59 6.30
C THR A 12 2.25 -7.81 6.27
N SER A 13 2.49 -7.00 5.23
CA SER A 13 3.65 -6.12 5.19
C SER A 13 3.60 -5.10 6.32
N THR A 14 4.78 -4.66 6.75
CA THR A 14 4.89 -3.70 7.86
C THR A 14 4.68 -2.26 7.38
N ILE A 15 4.32 -1.37 8.31
CA ILE A 15 4.27 0.07 8.05
C ILE A 15 5.62 0.60 7.53
N LYS A 16 6.74 0.08 8.04
CA LYS A 16 8.08 0.43 7.57
C LYS A 16 8.31 0.05 6.10
N GLU A 17 7.88 -1.13 5.69
CA GLU A 17 7.97 -1.56 4.29
C GLU A 17 7.12 -0.66 3.39
N ALA A 18 5.93 -0.30 3.83
CA ALA A 18 5.07 0.63 3.11
C ALA A 18 5.71 2.01 2.93
N LEU A 19 6.31 2.56 3.99
CA LEU A 19 7.06 3.82 3.94
C LEU A 19 8.21 3.77 2.93
N ASN A 20 9.00 2.68 2.94
CA ASN A 20 10.10 2.53 1.98
C ASN A 20 9.60 2.50 0.53
N ILE A 21 8.46 1.86 0.27
CA ILE A 21 7.87 1.83 -1.08
C ILE A 21 7.35 3.21 -1.48
N ILE A 22 6.66 3.90 -0.57
CA ILE A 22 6.11 5.23 -0.84
C ILE A 22 7.23 6.25 -1.08
N ASP A 23 8.29 6.23 -0.27
CA ASP A 23 9.47 7.11 -0.40
C ASP A 23 10.29 6.83 -1.66
N SER A 24 10.56 5.55 -1.95
CA SER A 24 11.31 5.16 -3.15
C SER A 24 10.49 5.23 -4.45
N GLY A 25 9.17 5.30 -4.32
CA GLY A 25 8.24 5.36 -5.43
C GLY A 25 8.00 6.79 -5.88
N ALA A 26 8.28 7.09 -7.15
CA ALA A 26 7.91 8.38 -7.76
C ALA A 26 6.38 8.66 -7.74
N MET A 27 5.56 7.68 -7.35
CA MET A 27 4.09 7.72 -7.40
C MET A 27 3.42 7.95 -6.04
N GLN A 28 4.17 8.04 -4.94
CA GLN A 28 3.63 8.34 -3.59
C GLN A 28 2.49 7.40 -3.14
N ILE A 29 2.47 6.18 -3.67
CA ILE A 29 1.41 5.19 -3.43
C ILE A 29 2.00 3.77 -3.39
N ALA A 30 1.47 2.95 -2.49
CA ALA A 30 1.68 1.51 -2.49
C ALA A 30 0.37 0.78 -2.83
N LEU A 31 0.49 -0.29 -3.61
CA LEU A 31 -0.62 -1.15 -4.00
C LEU A 31 -0.61 -2.40 -3.11
N VAL A 32 -1.72 -2.68 -2.43
CA VAL A 32 -1.83 -3.86 -1.58
C VAL A 32 -2.54 -4.95 -2.36
N VAL A 33 -1.93 -6.13 -2.47
CA VAL A 33 -2.44 -7.25 -3.26
C VAL A 33 -2.50 -8.56 -2.48
N ASP A 34 -3.33 -9.48 -2.93
CA ASP A 34 -3.32 -10.87 -2.43
C ASP A 34 -2.23 -11.73 -3.10
N GLU A 35 -2.20 -13.02 -2.77
CA GLU A 35 -1.26 -14.00 -3.34
C GLU A 35 -1.40 -14.21 -4.85
N ASN A 36 -2.55 -13.84 -5.43
CA ASN A 36 -2.83 -13.93 -6.87
C ASN A 36 -2.62 -12.57 -7.58
N GLU A 37 -1.94 -11.61 -6.94
CA GLU A 37 -1.76 -10.22 -7.42
C GLU A 37 -3.09 -9.46 -7.63
N LYS A 38 -4.19 -9.88 -6.99
CA LYS A 38 -5.45 -9.13 -7.01
C LYS A 38 -5.35 -7.92 -6.10
N LEU A 39 -5.72 -6.73 -6.61
CA LEU A 39 -5.74 -5.50 -5.83
C LEU A 39 -6.76 -5.59 -4.68
N LEU A 40 -6.26 -5.47 -3.45
CA LEU A 40 -7.05 -5.39 -2.22
C LEU A 40 -7.29 -3.95 -1.77
N GLY A 41 -6.39 -3.04 -2.13
CA GLY A 41 -6.47 -1.64 -1.77
C GLY A 41 -5.18 -0.88 -2.01
N THR A 42 -5.11 0.32 -1.47
CA THR A 42 -3.97 1.22 -1.63
C THR A 42 -3.55 1.84 -0.32
N LEU A 43 -2.32 2.34 -0.27
CA LEU A 43 -1.81 3.15 0.83
C LEU A 43 -1.06 4.37 0.30
N THR A 44 -1.21 5.47 1.03
CA THR A 44 -0.50 6.74 0.82
C THR A 44 0.19 7.17 2.11
N ASP A 45 1.06 8.18 2.03
CA ASP A 45 1.64 8.84 3.23
C ASP A 45 0.56 9.28 4.23
N GLY A 46 -0.61 9.68 3.73
CA GLY A 46 -1.74 10.07 4.56
C GLY A 46 -2.22 8.92 5.45
N ASP A 47 -2.34 7.71 4.88
CA ASP A 47 -2.79 6.52 5.61
C ASP A 47 -1.75 6.09 6.63
N ILE A 48 -0.47 6.08 6.24
CA ILE A 48 0.62 5.75 7.15
C ILE A 48 0.68 6.76 8.30
N ARG A 49 0.69 8.05 7.99
CA ARG A 49 0.71 9.12 9.02
C ARG A 49 -0.49 9.02 9.95
N ARG A 50 -1.69 8.73 9.44
CA ARG A 50 -2.88 8.49 10.27
C ARG A 50 -2.72 7.26 11.16
N GLY A 51 -2.13 6.18 10.66
CA GLY A 51 -1.82 4.99 11.46
C GLY A 51 -0.88 5.28 12.62
N LEU A 52 0.25 5.95 12.34
CA LEU A 52 1.24 6.33 13.36
C LEU A 52 0.65 7.28 14.42
N LEU A 53 -0.19 8.24 14.03
CA LEU A 53 -0.90 9.11 14.97
C LEU A 53 -1.92 8.37 15.84
N ASN A 54 -2.37 7.18 15.42
CA ASN A 54 -3.26 6.30 16.18
C ASN A 54 -2.51 5.20 16.94
N ASN A 55 -1.24 5.45 17.29
CA ASN A 55 -0.36 4.56 18.08
C ASN A 55 0.07 3.26 17.38
N LEU A 56 -0.10 3.14 16.05
CA LEU A 56 0.57 2.07 15.33
C LEU A 56 2.08 2.32 15.27
N THR A 57 2.84 1.24 15.24
CA THR A 57 4.30 1.22 15.20
C THR A 57 4.82 0.79 13.83
N LEU A 58 6.08 1.08 13.55
CA LEU A 58 6.69 0.77 12.25
C LEU A 58 6.71 -0.72 11.90
N ASP A 59 6.70 -1.60 12.91
CA ASP A 59 6.76 -3.05 12.75
C ASP A 59 5.37 -3.70 12.69
N GLU A 60 4.30 -2.94 12.92
CA GLU A 60 2.93 -3.44 12.79
C GLU A 60 2.52 -3.61 11.33
N SER A 61 1.61 -4.55 11.12
CA SER A 61 1.00 -4.87 9.83
C SER A 61 0.19 -3.68 9.29
N ILE A 62 0.22 -3.48 7.98
CA ILE A 62 -0.58 -2.46 7.30
C ILE A 62 -2.08 -2.80 7.18
N GLU A 63 -2.48 -4.02 7.53
CA GLU A 63 -3.83 -4.55 7.30
C GLU A 63 -4.97 -3.63 7.81
N THR A 64 -4.75 -2.95 8.93
CA THR A 64 -5.74 -2.09 9.59
C THR A 64 -5.89 -0.71 8.94
N ILE A 65 -4.94 -0.30 8.09
CA ILE A 65 -4.89 1.05 7.49
C ILE A 65 -5.07 1.04 5.96
N ILE A 66 -5.32 -0.12 5.35
CA ILE A 66 -5.57 -0.24 3.90
C ILE A 66 -6.81 0.55 3.49
N PHE A 67 -6.67 1.40 2.47
CA PHE A 67 -7.83 1.97 1.78
C PHE A 67 -8.39 0.95 0.77
N LYS A 68 -9.54 0.35 1.10
CA LYS A 68 -10.12 -0.80 0.38
C LYS A 68 -11.01 -0.47 -0.81
N THR A 69 -11.32 0.82 -1.04
CA THR A 69 -12.21 1.25 -2.12
C THR A 69 -11.51 2.20 -3.10
N PRO A 70 -10.35 1.82 -3.69
CA PRO A 70 -9.71 2.62 -4.71
C PRO A 70 -10.58 2.68 -5.97
N THR A 71 -10.53 3.81 -6.67
CA THR A 71 -11.05 3.89 -8.02
C THR A 71 -10.16 3.05 -8.94
N VAL A 72 -10.77 2.16 -9.72
CA VAL A 72 -10.09 1.27 -10.66
C VAL A 72 -10.66 1.44 -12.05
N CYS A 73 -9.86 1.06 -13.04
CA CYS A 73 -10.20 1.06 -14.47
C CYS A 73 -9.67 -0.25 -15.06
N THR A 74 -10.44 -0.83 -15.97
CA THR A 74 -10.14 -2.04 -16.71
C THR A 74 -9.59 -1.71 -18.10
N ILE A 75 -9.14 -2.72 -18.84
CA ILE A 75 -8.62 -2.50 -20.21
C ILE A 75 -9.76 -2.18 -21.19
N GLU A 76 -11.00 -2.50 -20.81
CA GLU A 76 -12.20 -2.35 -21.63
C GLU A 76 -12.93 -1.02 -21.40
N ASP A 77 -12.53 -0.27 -20.37
CA ASP A 77 -12.98 1.11 -20.11
C ASP A 77 -12.29 2.12 -21.05
#